data_AF-A0A166IBH0-F1
#
_entry.id   AF-A0A166IBH0-F1
#
_cell.length_a   1.000
_cell.length_b   1.000
_cell.length_c   1.000
_cell.angle_alpha   90.00
_cell.angle_beta   90.00
_cell.angle_gamma   90.00
#
_symmetry.space_group_name_H-M   'P 1'
#
loop_
_entity.id
_entity.type
_entity.pdbx_description
1 polymer ?
#
loop_
_entity_poly.entity_id
_entity_poly.type
_entity_poly.pdbx_seq_one_letter_code
_entity_poly.pdbx_strand_id
1 'polypeptide(L)'
;MQAIRSPLRRVALQARLPVVRPRVARPFSTAPEAKSNTTLYLGIAAAVLAGGGYWAYTSSSDTAREVGTVAKSATQAAKAATNFVPSKADYQKVYNRIAETLDEAGEYDDGSYGPVLVRLAWHSSGTYDKETGTGGSNYATMRFEPEALHGANNGLNVARGIMEKIKQEFPWISYGDLWTLGGVAAIQEMQGPKIPWRPGRIDGFAKDATPDGRLPDATQGQDHLRKVFNDQEIVALSGAHALGRCHTDRSGFEGPWTFSPTTFTHDYFKLLFDEKWVWRKWSGPKQLADKKTGTLMMLPTDYVLIQDKSFKKYAKAYADNQDLFFKDFSAAFARLLELGVPTAQFVSSEPWELKTLDEQKK
;
A
#
# COMPACT_ATOMS: atom_id res chain seq x y z
N MET A 1 -33.51 -78.01 -18.18
CA MET A 1 -33.70 -79.39 -17.69
C MET A 1 -32.33 -79.99 -17.37
N GLN A 2 -32.28 -80.72 -16.26
CA GLN A 2 -31.21 -81.59 -15.76
C GLN A 2 -29.94 -80.97 -15.13
N ALA A 3 -29.85 -81.27 -13.84
CA ALA A 3 -28.75 -81.09 -12.92
C ALA A 3 -27.72 -82.23 -13.04
N ILE A 4 -26.47 -81.95 -12.63
CA ILE A 4 -25.53 -82.97 -12.15
C ILE A 4 -24.91 -82.45 -10.83
N ARG A 5 -24.85 -83.36 -9.85
CA ARG A 5 -24.58 -83.17 -8.41
C ARG A 5 -23.11 -83.42 -8.03
N SER A 6 -22.59 -82.57 -7.12
CA SER A 6 -21.75 -82.86 -5.92
C SER A 6 -20.29 -83.38 -6.08
N PRO A 7 -19.41 -83.35 -5.04
CA PRO A 7 -19.56 -82.84 -3.66
C PRO A 7 -18.44 -81.90 -3.13
N LEU A 8 -18.73 -81.33 -1.95
CA LEU A 8 -17.93 -80.49 -1.07
C LEU A 8 -16.64 -81.16 -0.56
N ARG A 9 -15.53 -80.41 -0.51
CA ARG A 9 -14.34 -80.71 0.30
C ARG A 9 -14.17 -79.64 1.38
N ARG A 10 -14.21 -80.07 2.65
CA ARG A 10 -13.87 -79.29 3.85
C ARG A 10 -12.39 -78.88 3.80
N VAL A 11 -12.09 -77.62 4.05
CA VAL A 11 -10.75 -77.15 4.43
C VAL A 11 -10.84 -76.62 5.85
N ALA A 12 -10.12 -77.27 6.76
CA ALA A 12 -9.98 -76.87 8.14
C ALA A 12 -8.96 -75.72 8.24
N LEU A 13 -9.35 -74.61 8.86
CA LEU A 13 -8.44 -73.54 9.29
C LEU A 13 -7.59 -74.07 10.45
N GLN A 14 -6.28 -74.20 10.26
CA GLN A 14 -5.33 -74.29 11.37
C GLN A 14 -4.81 -72.88 11.70
N ALA A 15 -5.21 -72.36 12.85
CA ALA A 15 -4.68 -71.13 13.42
C ALA A 15 -3.23 -71.37 13.93
N ARG A 16 -2.28 -70.58 13.42
CA ARG A 16 -0.91 -70.53 13.95
C ARG A 16 -0.87 -69.58 15.15
N LEU A 17 -0.51 -70.09 16.32
CA LEU A 17 -0.22 -69.30 17.52
C LEU A 17 1.14 -68.58 17.35
N PRO A 18 1.26 -67.29 17.73
CA PRO A 18 2.54 -66.60 17.70
C PRO A 18 3.42 -66.96 18.91
N VAL A 19 4.70 -67.15 18.64
CA VAL A 19 5.77 -67.42 19.60
C VAL A 19 6.05 -66.15 20.43
N VAL A 20 5.95 -66.26 21.76
CA VAL A 20 6.32 -65.20 22.71
C VAL A 20 7.82 -65.26 22.99
N ARG A 21 8.57 -64.20 22.67
CA ARG A 21 9.96 -64.00 23.12
C ARG A 21 9.96 -63.15 24.41
N PRO A 22 10.81 -63.46 25.41
CA PRO A 22 10.89 -62.63 26.62
C PRO A 22 11.55 -61.28 26.29
N ARG A 23 10.89 -60.18 26.69
CA ARG A 23 11.47 -58.82 26.67
C ARG A 23 12.42 -58.68 27.86
N VAL A 24 13.69 -58.47 27.58
CA VAL A 24 14.66 -57.95 28.56
C VAL A 24 14.28 -56.50 28.85
N ALA A 25 13.98 -56.20 30.11
CA ALA A 25 13.67 -54.86 30.59
C ALA A 25 14.92 -53.96 30.52
N ARG A 26 14.84 -52.87 29.75
CA ARG A 26 15.79 -51.75 29.83
C ARG A 26 15.26 -50.76 30.88
N PRO A 27 16.11 -50.22 31.77
CA PRO A 27 15.66 -49.23 32.74
C PRO A 27 15.22 -47.94 32.02
N PHE A 28 14.09 -47.39 32.44
CA PHE A 28 13.61 -46.07 32.00
C PHE A 28 14.56 -45.00 32.53
N SER A 29 15.26 -44.31 31.64
CA SER A 29 15.83 -43.00 31.92
C SER A 29 14.71 -41.98 31.79
N THR A 30 14.34 -41.31 32.89
CA THR A 30 13.49 -40.13 32.85
C THR A 30 14.23 -39.04 32.09
N ALA A 31 13.71 -38.64 30.93
CA ALA A 31 14.17 -37.43 30.25
C ALA A 31 13.98 -36.23 31.19
N PRO A 32 14.95 -35.31 31.32
CA PRO A 32 14.74 -34.10 32.10
C PRO A 32 13.62 -33.28 31.44
N GLU A 33 12.72 -32.72 32.25
CA GLU A 33 11.74 -31.73 31.80
C GLU A 33 12.45 -30.62 31.02
N ALA A 34 12.03 -30.40 29.78
CA ALA A 34 12.46 -29.26 29.01
C ALA A 34 11.92 -27.98 29.68
N LYS A 35 12.77 -27.31 30.47
CA LYS A 35 12.47 -25.96 30.95
C LYS A 35 12.37 -25.05 29.73
N SER A 36 11.16 -24.54 29.48
CA SER A 36 10.89 -23.58 28.43
C SER A 36 11.71 -22.31 28.70
N ASN A 37 12.65 -22.01 27.80
CA ASN A 37 13.48 -20.82 27.83
C ASN A 37 12.74 -19.59 27.26
N THR A 38 11.40 -19.54 27.38
CA THR A 38 10.57 -18.48 26.79
C THR A 38 10.96 -17.11 27.35
N THR A 39 11.32 -17.01 28.63
CA THR A 39 11.79 -15.77 29.26
C THR A 39 13.18 -15.34 28.78
N LEU A 40 14.06 -16.29 28.43
CA LEU A 40 15.38 -15.99 27.88
C LEU A 40 15.27 -15.47 26.44
N TYR A 41 14.41 -16.10 25.62
CA TYR A 41 14.15 -15.64 24.26
C TYR A 41 13.38 -14.32 24.22
N LEU A 42 12.42 -14.09 25.13
CA LEU A 42 11.76 -12.79 25.32
C LEU A 42 12.74 -11.72 25.80
N GLY A 43 13.67 -12.06 26.70
CA GLY A 43 14.71 -11.16 27.18
C GLY A 43 15.70 -10.75 26.08
N ILE A 44 16.11 -11.71 25.23
CA ILE A 44 16.97 -11.44 24.06
C ILE A 44 16.21 -10.61 23.02
N ALA A 45 14.94 -10.91 22.76
CA ALA A 45 14.10 -10.14 21.83
C ALA A 45 13.89 -8.70 22.32
N ALA A 46 13.62 -8.49 23.62
CA ALA A 46 13.47 -7.17 24.20
C ALA A 46 14.79 -6.35 24.16
N ALA A 47 15.93 -6.99 24.43
CA ALA A 47 17.25 -6.34 24.35
C ALA A 47 17.63 -5.94 22.92
N VAL A 48 17.28 -6.75 21.92
CA VAL A 48 17.53 -6.45 20.49
C VAL A 48 16.60 -5.35 19.97
N LEU A 49 15.33 -5.33 20.41
CA LEU A 49 14.35 -4.32 20.00
C LEU A 49 14.64 -2.93 20.57
N ALA A 50 15.15 -2.84 21.81
CA ALA A 50 15.38 -1.55 22.47
C ALA A 50 16.65 -0.80 21.99
N GLY A 51 17.66 -1.49 21.45
CA GLY A 51 18.92 -0.86 21.03
C GLY A 51 19.44 -1.27 19.65
N GLY A 52 19.23 -2.52 19.24
CA GLY A 52 19.77 -3.05 17.97
C GLY A 52 19.01 -2.60 16.73
N GLY A 53 17.68 -2.44 16.83
CA GLY A 53 16.84 -1.96 15.72
C GLY A 53 17.12 -0.52 15.31
N TYR A 54 17.31 0.38 16.28
CA TYR A 54 17.66 1.78 16.02
C TYR A 54 19.08 1.90 15.47
N TRP A 55 20.06 1.19 16.04
CA TRP A 55 21.44 1.19 15.54
C TRP A 55 21.55 0.62 14.12
N ALA A 56 20.82 -0.47 13.81
CA ALA A 56 20.78 -1.05 12.47
C ALA A 56 20.04 -0.18 11.44
N TYR A 57 19.03 0.60 11.87
CA TYR A 57 18.35 1.58 11.04
C TYR A 57 19.25 2.77 10.67
N THR A 58 20.18 3.15 11.55
CA THR A 58 21.10 4.29 11.34
C THR A 58 22.48 3.93 10.80
N SER A 59 22.81 2.64 10.63
CA SER A 59 24.17 2.19 10.30
C SER A 59 24.21 1.34 9.03
N SER A 60 25.11 1.67 8.10
CA SER A 60 25.31 0.98 6.82
C SER A 60 26.39 -0.11 6.85
N SER A 61 26.70 -0.66 8.03
CA SER A 61 27.68 -1.74 8.21
C SER A 61 27.10 -3.14 7.94
N ASP A 62 27.94 -4.09 7.55
CA ASP A 62 27.50 -5.48 7.33
C ASP A 62 27.00 -6.16 8.62
N THR A 63 27.48 -5.73 9.77
CA THR A 63 26.99 -6.16 11.09
C THR A 63 25.56 -5.66 11.37
N ALA A 64 25.20 -4.46 10.91
CA ALA A 64 23.82 -3.97 10.98
C ALA A 64 22.86 -4.78 10.10
N ARG A 65 23.34 -5.27 8.95
CA ARG A 65 22.57 -6.17 8.07
C ARG A 65 22.30 -7.52 8.73
N GLU A 66 23.28 -8.07 9.44
CA GLU A 66 23.15 -9.35 10.13
C GLU A 66 22.20 -9.26 11.33
N VAL A 67 22.33 -8.20 12.15
CA VAL A 67 21.41 -7.91 13.27
C VAL A 67 19.98 -7.65 12.76
N GLY A 68 19.83 -6.90 11.67
CA GLY A 68 18.56 -6.71 10.99
C GLY A 68 17.95 -8.01 10.45
N THR A 69 18.78 -8.97 10.04
CA THR A 69 18.32 -10.30 9.59
C THR A 69 17.82 -11.14 10.76
N VAL A 70 18.51 -11.12 11.90
CA VAL A 70 18.11 -11.85 13.12
C VAL A 70 16.81 -11.26 13.72
N ALA A 71 16.67 -9.94 13.74
CA ALA A 71 15.43 -9.28 14.18
C ALA A 71 14.22 -9.61 13.28
N LYS A 72 14.46 -9.74 11.96
CA LYS A 72 13.46 -10.16 10.96
C LYS A 72 13.07 -11.62 11.12
N SER A 73 14.02 -12.51 11.41
CA SER A 73 13.74 -13.91 11.75
C SER A 73 12.86 -14.03 13.00
N ALA A 74 13.07 -13.17 13.99
CA ALA A 74 12.25 -13.14 15.20
C ALA A 74 10.81 -12.62 14.96
N THR A 75 10.63 -11.61 14.09
CA THR A 75 9.28 -11.11 13.72
C THR A 75 8.53 -12.08 12.82
N GLN A 76 9.22 -12.75 11.91
CA GLN A 76 8.63 -13.78 11.06
C GLN A 76 8.30 -15.05 11.86
N ALA A 77 9.14 -15.42 12.83
CA ALA A 77 8.85 -16.45 13.83
C ALA A 77 7.68 -16.07 14.75
N ALA A 78 7.51 -14.78 15.10
CA ALA A 78 6.36 -14.31 15.87
C ALA A 78 5.04 -14.36 15.07
N LYS A 79 5.08 -14.10 13.75
CA LYS A 79 3.94 -14.32 12.83
C LYS A 79 3.57 -15.81 12.74
N ALA A 80 4.57 -16.70 12.67
CA ALA A 80 4.35 -18.14 12.67
C ALA A 80 3.85 -18.66 14.04
N ALA A 81 4.19 -17.99 15.14
CA ALA A 81 3.82 -18.40 16.50
C ALA A 81 2.40 -17.98 16.94
N THR A 82 1.70 -17.11 16.19
CA THR A 82 0.43 -16.51 16.64
C THR A 82 -0.82 -16.93 15.87
N ASN A 83 -0.73 -17.61 14.72
CA ASN A 83 -1.90 -17.94 13.87
C ASN A 83 -2.84 -16.73 13.61
N PHE A 84 -2.32 -15.51 13.69
CA PHE A 84 -3.13 -14.30 13.57
C PHE A 84 -3.37 -13.98 12.10
N VAL A 85 -4.62 -14.18 11.65
CA VAL A 85 -5.10 -13.75 10.34
C VAL A 85 -5.90 -12.46 10.55
N PRO A 86 -5.39 -11.29 10.11
CA PRO A 86 -6.07 -10.02 10.37
C PRO A 86 -7.43 -9.97 9.68
N SER A 87 -8.45 -9.52 10.41
CA SER A 87 -9.82 -9.37 9.92
C SER A 87 -10.09 -7.96 9.38
N LYS A 88 -11.25 -7.75 8.74
CA LYS A 88 -11.73 -6.40 8.38
C LYS A 88 -11.76 -5.44 9.56
N ALA A 89 -12.10 -5.92 10.76
CA ALA A 89 -12.11 -5.12 11.97
C ALA A 89 -10.70 -4.69 12.40
N ASP A 90 -9.68 -5.51 12.16
CA ASP A 90 -8.29 -5.15 12.48
C ASP A 90 -7.76 -4.07 11.53
N TYR A 91 -8.05 -4.20 10.24
CA TYR A 91 -7.74 -3.15 9.26
C TYR A 91 -8.54 -1.86 9.49
N GLN A 92 -9.78 -1.94 9.98
CA GLN A 92 -10.54 -0.75 10.40
C GLN A 92 -9.85 0.01 11.55
N LYS A 93 -9.20 -0.69 12.50
CA LYS A 93 -8.42 -0.02 13.55
C LYS A 93 -7.22 0.73 12.97
N VAL A 94 -6.52 0.13 11.99
CA VAL A 94 -5.41 0.81 11.29
C VAL A 94 -5.92 2.02 10.52
N TYR A 95 -7.04 1.88 9.79
CA TYR A 95 -7.70 3.00 9.12
C TYR A 95 -8.01 4.13 10.09
N ASN A 96 -8.60 3.83 11.26
CA ASN A 96 -8.95 4.84 12.25
C ASN A 96 -7.71 5.58 12.76
N ARG A 97 -6.62 4.85 13.04
CA ARG A 97 -5.37 5.49 13.46
C ARG A 97 -4.78 6.39 12.38
N ILE A 98 -4.83 5.96 11.11
CA ILE A 98 -4.41 6.81 9.98
C ILE A 98 -5.27 8.07 9.92
N ALA A 99 -6.59 7.92 10.01
CA ALA A 99 -7.56 9.01 9.95
C ALA A 99 -7.32 10.06 11.05
N GLU A 100 -7.11 9.61 12.29
CA GLU A 100 -6.75 10.49 13.43
C GLU A 100 -5.44 11.24 13.16
N THR A 101 -4.47 10.61 12.50
CA THR A 101 -3.18 11.22 12.19
C THR A 101 -3.28 12.35 11.16
N LEU A 102 -4.32 12.38 10.32
CA LEU A 102 -4.42 13.35 9.22
C LEU A 102 -4.39 14.80 9.72
N ASP A 103 -5.05 15.07 10.85
CA ASP A 103 -5.18 16.42 11.43
C ASP A 103 -4.10 16.71 12.51
N GLU A 104 -3.24 15.74 12.83
CA GLU A 104 -2.08 15.92 13.72
C GLU A 104 -0.92 16.69 13.04
N ALA A 105 -1.15 17.23 11.84
CA ALA A 105 -0.12 17.77 10.95
C ALA A 105 0.45 19.14 11.37
N GLY A 106 -0.23 19.87 12.27
CA GLY A 106 0.20 21.18 12.74
C GLY A 106 0.44 22.15 11.59
N GLU A 107 1.64 22.71 11.50
CA GLU A 107 2.04 23.67 10.44
C GLU A 107 2.46 23.00 9.11
N TYR A 108 2.30 21.68 8.96
CA TYR A 108 2.65 21.00 7.72
C TYR A 108 1.63 21.33 6.62
N ASP A 109 2.13 22.00 5.57
CA ASP A 109 1.36 22.41 4.39
C ASP A 109 0.06 23.14 4.76
N ASP A 110 -1.08 22.50 4.54
CA ASP A 110 -2.43 23.04 4.75
C ASP A 110 -3.08 22.51 6.03
N GLY A 111 -2.26 22.11 7.00
CA GLY A 111 -2.71 21.55 8.27
C GLY A 111 -3.20 20.09 8.16
N SER A 112 -2.82 19.37 7.11
CA SER A 112 -3.19 17.97 6.93
C SER A 112 -2.11 17.12 6.27
N TYR A 113 -1.92 15.89 6.75
CA TYR A 113 -1.10 14.89 6.06
C TYR A 113 -1.85 14.16 4.92
N GLY A 114 -3.15 14.35 4.78
CA GLY A 114 -3.98 13.66 3.78
C GLY A 114 -3.38 13.68 2.37
N PRO A 115 -3.07 14.85 1.79
CA PRO A 115 -2.56 14.94 0.42
C PRO A 115 -1.24 14.17 0.21
N VAL A 116 -0.31 14.22 1.16
CA VAL A 116 0.98 13.52 1.02
C VAL A 116 0.82 12.00 1.17
N LEU A 117 -0.16 11.53 1.95
CA LEU A 117 -0.47 10.10 2.06
C LEU A 117 -1.14 9.56 0.78
N VAL A 118 -2.01 10.34 0.13
CA VAL A 118 -2.54 10.02 -1.20
C VAL A 118 -1.40 9.91 -2.21
N ARG A 119 -0.46 10.86 -2.18
CA ARG A 119 0.72 10.83 -3.05
C ARG A 119 1.61 9.61 -2.76
N LEU A 120 1.83 9.23 -1.50
CA LEU A 120 2.58 8.02 -1.16
C LEU A 120 1.91 6.76 -1.73
N ALA A 121 0.60 6.62 -1.59
CA ALA A 121 -0.17 5.50 -2.14
C ALA A 121 -0.08 5.46 -3.68
N TRP A 122 -0.20 6.60 -4.35
CA TRP A 122 -0.01 6.73 -5.79
C TRP A 122 1.40 6.31 -6.21
N HIS A 123 2.43 6.92 -5.63
CA HIS A 123 3.82 6.68 -6.02
C HIS A 123 4.30 5.25 -5.73
N SER A 124 3.84 4.65 -4.62
CA SER A 124 4.17 3.26 -4.31
C SER A 124 3.48 2.26 -5.24
N SER A 125 2.38 2.65 -5.89
CA SER A 125 1.65 1.81 -6.85
C SER A 125 2.05 2.08 -8.30
N GLY A 126 2.43 3.32 -8.62
CA GLY A 126 2.66 3.81 -9.97
C GLY A 126 3.95 3.32 -10.63
N THR A 127 4.80 2.57 -9.92
CA THR A 127 6.01 1.95 -10.47
C THR A 127 5.73 0.64 -11.20
N TYR A 128 4.47 0.18 -11.21
CA TYR A 128 4.08 -1.05 -11.88
C TYR A 128 4.33 -0.99 -13.39
N ASP A 129 5.07 -1.97 -13.87
CA ASP A 129 5.30 -2.19 -15.29
C ASP A 129 4.59 -3.47 -15.74
N LYS A 130 3.61 -3.32 -16.62
CA LYS A 130 2.83 -4.44 -17.16
C LYS A 130 3.65 -5.40 -18.02
N GLU A 131 4.73 -4.93 -18.64
CA GLU A 131 5.52 -5.74 -19.58
C GLU A 131 6.43 -6.71 -18.80
N THR A 132 7.03 -6.23 -17.72
CA THR A 132 7.89 -7.04 -16.85
C THR A 132 7.17 -7.67 -15.66
N GLY A 133 5.99 -7.16 -15.31
CA GLY A 133 5.23 -7.57 -14.12
C GLY A 133 5.88 -7.14 -12.80
N THR A 134 6.80 -6.18 -12.83
CA THR A 134 7.58 -5.70 -11.67
C THR A 134 7.11 -4.34 -11.17
N GLY A 135 7.48 -3.98 -9.93
CA GLY A 135 7.01 -2.76 -9.28
C GLY A 135 5.56 -2.88 -8.80
N GLY A 136 4.93 -1.73 -8.56
CA GLY A 136 3.60 -1.67 -7.97
C GLY A 136 3.65 -1.70 -6.44
N SER A 137 2.47 -1.67 -5.82
CA SER A 137 2.33 -1.50 -4.38
C SER A 137 2.72 -2.73 -3.56
N ASN A 138 2.85 -3.89 -4.22
CA ASN A 138 3.39 -5.07 -3.58
C ASN A 138 4.86 -4.87 -3.22
N TYR A 139 5.35 -5.52 -2.17
CA TYR A 139 6.74 -5.43 -1.68
C TYR A 139 7.15 -4.11 -1.00
N ALA A 140 6.43 -3.01 -1.25
CA ALA A 140 6.69 -1.70 -0.66
C ALA A 140 8.16 -1.30 -0.76
N THR A 141 8.69 -1.33 -1.98
CA THR A 141 10.12 -1.24 -2.26
C THR A 141 10.70 0.16 -2.10
N MET A 142 9.86 1.20 -2.13
CA MET A 142 10.22 2.59 -1.82
C MET A 142 10.73 2.80 -0.38
N ARG A 143 10.84 1.74 0.44
CA ARG A 143 11.58 1.73 1.71
C ARG A 143 13.09 1.67 1.50
N PHE A 144 13.54 1.19 0.35
CA PHE A 144 14.92 0.88 0.06
C PHE A 144 15.51 1.81 -1.00
N GLU A 145 16.81 2.04 -0.93
CA GLU A 145 17.57 2.63 -2.03
C GLU A 145 17.72 1.62 -3.19
N PRO A 146 17.71 2.09 -4.45
CA PRO A 146 17.68 3.50 -4.86
C PRO A 146 16.27 4.14 -4.87
N GLU A 147 15.20 3.34 -4.84
CA GLU A 147 13.82 3.82 -5.07
C GLU A 147 13.35 4.90 -4.09
N ALA A 148 13.78 4.81 -2.83
CA ALA A 148 13.49 5.80 -1.80
C ALA A 148 14.02 7.21 -2.12
N LEU A 149 15.07 7.29 -2.96
CA LEU A 149 15.82 8.51 -3.33
C LEU A 149 15.61 8.95 -4.78
N HIS A 150 14.77 8.25 -5.56
CA HIS A 150 14.39 8.72 -6.89
C HIS A 150 13.80 10.13 -6.82
N GLY A 151 14.14 11.00 -7.79
CA GLY A 151 13.74 12.41 -7.75
C GLY A 151 12.21 12.60 -7.70
N ALA A 152 11.46 11.72 -8.37
CA ALA A 152 10.00 11.72 -8.30
C ALA A 152 9.44 11.50 -6.88
N ASN A 153 10.20 10.84 -5.99
CA ASN A 153 9.79 10.51 -4.63
C ASN A 153 10.24 11.56 -3.58
N ASN A 154 10.83 12.68 -4.00
CA ASN A 154 11.18 13.78 -3.11
C ASN A 154 9.98 14.23 -2.25
N GLY A 155 10.24 14.40 -0.94
CA GLY A 155 9.24 14.74 0.08
C GLY A 155 8.45 13.54 0.64
N LEU A 156 8.46 12.38 0.00
CA LEU A 156 7.73 11.20 0.51
C LEU A 156 8.38 10.56 1.73
N ASN A 157 9.61 10.95 2.08
CA ASN A 157 10.22 10.60 3.37
C ASN A 157 9.38 11.06 4.56
N VAL A 158 8.64 12.18 4.44
CA VAL A 158 7.71 12.65 5.48
C VAL A 158 6.57 11.65 5.66
N ALA A 159 5.88 11.29 4.57
CA ALA A 159 4.79 10.31 4.59
C ALA A 159 5.26 8.93 5.09
N ARG A 160 6.43 8.47 4.64
CA ARG A 160 7.03 7.20 5.13
C ARG A 160 7.32 7.26 6.63
N GLY A 161 7.80 8.38 7.15
CA GLY A 161 8.07 8.57 8.59
C GLY A 161 6.80 8.57 9.44
N ILE A 162 5.71 9.16 8.94
CA ILE A 162 4.39 9.10 9.60
C ILE A 162 3.88 7.65 9.63
N MET A 163 3.92 6.98 8.48
CA MET A 163 3.48 5.59 8.38
C MET A 163 4.35 4.64 9.20
N GLU A 164 5.63 4.92 9.39
CA GLU A 164 6.50 4.11 10.26
C GLU A 164 6.03 4.13 11.72
N LYS A 165 5.52 5.26 12.23
CA LYS A 165 4.94 5.32 13.59
C LYS A 165 3.73 4.40 13.71
N ILE A 166 2.83 4.44 12.74
CA ILE A 166 1.63 3.58 12.69
C ILE A 166 2.04 2.11 12.51
N LYS A 167 3.08 1.82 11.72
CA LYS A 167 3.65 0.48 11.53
C LYS A 167 4.13 -0.13 12.86
N GLN A 168 4.69 0.68 13.76
CA GLN A 168 5.14 0.26 15.09
C GLN A 168 3.97 -0.09 16.01
N GLU A 169 2.85 0.62 15.91
CA GLU A 169 1.61 0.31 16.63
C GLU A 169 0.93 -0.97 16.09
N PHE A 170 1.02 -1.21 14.79
CA PHE A 170 0.43 -2.38 14.10
C PHE A 170 1.51 -3.23 13.42
N PRO A 171 2.38 -3.95 14.17
CA PRO A 171 3.52 -4.66 13.60
C PRO A 171 3.14 -5.79 12.62
N TRP A 172 1.89 -6.24 12.63
CA TRP A 172 1.39 -7.30 11.76
C TRP A 172 1.15 -6.85 10.30
N ILE A 173 0.75 -5.60 10.06
CA ILE A 173 0.41 -5.08 8.71
C ILE A 173 1.69 -4.97 7.87
N SER A 174 1.61 -5.30 6.57
CA SER A 174 2.71 -5.02 5.64
C SER A 174 2.79 -3.52 5.33
N TYR A 175 3.94 -3.04 4.90
CA TYR A 175 4.09 -1.65 4.47
C TYR A 175 3.24 -1.35 3.22
N GLY A 176 3.13 -2.32 2.30
CA GLY A 176 2.31 -2.15 1.10
C GLY A 176 0.83 -1.96 1.45
N ASP A 177 0.30 -2.78 2.36
CA ASP A 177 -1.07 -2.60 2.83
C ASP A 177 -1.23 -1.29 3.59
N LEU A 178 -0.26 -0.93 4.46
CA LEU A 178 -0.31 0.30 5.23
C LEU A 178 -0.33 1.56 4.36
N TRP A 179 0.54 1.65 3.36
CA TRP A 179 0.65 2.84 2.51
C TRP A 179 -0.56 2.98 1.59
N THR A 180 -1.05 1.89 1.01
CA THR A 180 -2.25 1.93 0.16
C THR A 180 -3.51 2.20 0.96
N LEU A 181 -3.65 1.62 2.16
CA LEU A 181 -4.72 1.95 3.10
C LEU A 181 -4.63 3.41 3.54
N GLY A 182 -3.41 3.94 3.68
CA GLY A 182 -3.12 5.35 3.89
C GLY A 182 -3.81 6.28 2.90
N GLY A 183 -3.61 6.01 1.61
CA GLY A 183 -4.27 6.77 0.55
C GLY A 183 -5.79 6.64 0.57
N VAL A 184 -6.31 5.43 0.84
CA VAL A 184 -7.77 5.19 0.97
C VAL A 184 -8.37 6.00 2.12
N ALA A 185 -7.77 5.93 3.30
CA ALA A 185 -8.23 6.70 4.47
C ALA A 185 -8.16 8.20 4.20
N ALA A 186 -7.06 8.68 3.64
CA ALA A 186 -6.91 10.09 3.28
C ALA A 186 -8.02 10.59 2.33
N ILE A 187 -8.32 9.86 1.25
CA ILE A 187 -9.39 10.24 0.33
C ILE A 187 -10.75 10.29 1.04
N GLN A 188 -11.08 9.25 1.80
CA GLN A 188 -12.39 9.14 2.44
C GLN A 188 -12.60 10.18 3.56
N GLU A 189 -11.59 10.43 4.39
CA GLU A 189 -11.68 11.43 5.47
C GLU A 189 -11.65 12.86 4.94
N MET A 190 -11.01 13.11 3.79
CA MET A 190 -11.10 14.39 3.07
C MET A 190 -12.40 14.51 2.25
N GLN A 191 -13.48 13.82 2.65
CA GLN A 191 -14.83 13.87 2.06
C GLN A 191 -14.94 13.33 0.62
N GLY A 192 -13.94 12.56 0.18
CA GLY A 192 -13.96 11.88 -1.11
C GLY A 192 -14.82 10.60 -1.11
N PRO A 193 -14.84 9.88 -2.25
CA PRO A 193 -15.63 8.66 -2.39
C PRO A 193 -15.11 7.51 -1.53
N LYS A 194 -15.98 6.53 -1.28
CA LYS A 194 -15.56 5.21 -0.79
C LYS A 194 -14.67 4.53 -1.81
N ILE A 195 -13.55 3.99 -1.36
CA ILE A 195 -12.62 3.23 -2.19
C ILE A 195 -12.65 1.77 -1.75
N PRO A 196 -13.13 0.84 -2.60
CA PRO A 196 -13.01 -0.58 -2.33
C PRO A 196 -11.53 -0.97 -2.23
N TRP A 197 -11.14 -1.63 -1.15
CA TRP A 197 -9.73 -1.94 -0.88
C TRP A 197 -9.53 -3.38 -0.40
N ARG A 198 -8.48 -4.04 -0.89
CA ARG A 198 -8.09 -5.38 -0.45
C ARG A 198 -6.72 -5.39 0.24
N PRO A 199 -6.62 -6.01 1.42
CA PRO A 199 -5.34 -6.36 2.04
C PRO A 199 -4.74 -7.62 1.45
N GLY A 200 -3.44 -7.79 1.61
CA GLY A 200 -2.73 -9.01 1.21
C GLY A 200 -1.33 -8.77 0.66
N ARG A 201 -0.91 -7.51 0.51
CA ARG A 201 0.45 -7.19 0.05
C ARG A 201 1.47 -7.76 1.03
N ILE A 202 2.58 -8.23 0.50
CA ILE A 202 3.69 -8.74 1.29
C ILE A 202 4.87 -7.79 1.20
N ASP A 203 5.69 -7.72 2.24
CA ASP A 203 6.91 -6.91 2.23
C ASP A 203 8.03 -7.64 1.49
N GLY A 204 8.69 -6.93 0.57
CA GLY A 204 9.87 -7.44 -0.13
C GLY A 204 11.16 -6.85 0.44
N PHE A 205 12.20 -6.91 -0.37
CA PHE A 205 13.58 -6.59 -0.01
C PHE A 205 14.18 -5.56 -0.99
N ALA A 206 15.35 -5.04 -0.66
CA ALA A 206 16.03 -4.03 -1.48
C ALA A 206 16.30 -4.49 -2.93
N LYS A 207 16.49 -5.79 -3.16
CA LYS A 207 16.67 -6.36 -4.51
C LYS A 207 15.44 -6.23 -5.41
N ASP A 208 14.27 -6.01 -4.82
CA ASP A 208 13.00 -5.89 -5.53
C ASP A 208 12.74 -4.42 -5.94
N ALA A 209 13.59 -3.48 -5.51
CA ALA A 209 13.49 -2.06 -5.83
C ALA A 209 13.54 -1.80 -7.33
N THR A 210 12.67 -0.89 -7.78
CA THR A 210 12.52 -0.57 -9.18
C THR A 210 13.61 0.40 -9.65
N PRO A 211 14.00 0.40 -10.94
CA PRO A 211 14.82 1.46 -11.51
C PRO A 211 14.07 2.79 -11.54
N ASP A 212 14.81 3.91 -11.63
CA ASP A 212 14.21 5.24 -11.76
C ASP A 212 13.48 5.43 -13.11
N GLY A 213 12.64 6.45 -13.19
CA GLY A 213 11.93 6.84 -14.43
C GLY A 213 10.66 6.04 -14.72
N ARG A 214 10.18 5.20 -13.80
CA ARG A 214 8.90 4.49 -13.96
C ARG A 214 7.67 5.34 -13.64
N LEU A 215 7.84 6.35 -12.80
CA LEU A 215 6.76 7.25 -12.43
C LEU A 215 6.55 8.32 -13.50
N PRO A 216 5.30 8.78 -13.68
CA PRO A 216 5.00 9.88 -14.59
C PRO A 216 5.80 11.14 -14.26
N ASP A 217 6.42 11.71 -15.28
CA ASP A 217 7.13 12.98 -15.18
C ASP A 217 6.19 14.11 -15.61
N ALA A 218 6.05 15.13 -14.75
CA ALA A 218 5.20 16.31 -14.98
C ALA A 218 5.62 17.14 -16.21
N THR A 219 6.80 16.86 -16.80
CA THR A 219 7.29 17.48 -18.04
C THR A 219 7.10 16.60 -19.27
N GLN A 220 6.74 15.33 -19.11
CA GLN A 220 6.54 14.38 -20.21
C GLN A 220 5.08 14.34 -20.68
N GLY A 221 4.89 13.94 -21.94
CA GLY A 221 3.57 13.83 -22.57
C GLY A 221 2.80 12.57 -22.17
N GLN A 222 1.50 12.56 -22.47
CA GLN A 222 0.49 11.55 -22.12
C GLN A 222 0.75 10.09 -22.51
N ASP A 223 1.69 9.81 -23.43
CA ASP A 223 1.82 8.48 -24.05
C ASP A 223 2.32 7.38 -23.10
N HIS A 224 3.07 7.75 -22.06
CA HIS A 224 3.54 6.77 -21.07
C HIS A 224 2.41 6.31 -20.12
N LEU A 225 1.45 7.19 -19.79
CA LEU A 225 0.30 6.86 -18.94
C LEU A 225 -0.69 5.90 -19.63
N ARG A 226 -0.87 6.07 -20.95
CA ARG A 226 -1.72 5.20 -21.78
C ARG A 226 -1.27 3.75 -21.84
N LYS A 227 -0.05 3.44 -21.38
CA LYS A 227 0.42 2.06 -21.29
C LYS A 227 -0.34 1.26 -20.24
N VAL A 228 -0.77 1.90 -19.15
CA VAL A 228 -1.38 1.21 -18.00
C VAL A 228 -2.88 1.52 -17.88
N PHE A 229 -3.25 2.77 -18.10
CA PHE A 229 -4.61 3.28 -17.92
C PHE A 229 -5.20 3.74 -19.26
N ASN A 230 -6.52 3.66 -19.38
CA ASN A 230 -7.21 4.30 -20.50
C ASN A 230 -7.36 5.81 -20.24
N ASP A 231 -7.79 6.56 -21.25
CA ASP A 231 -7.93 8.02 -21.16
C ASP A 231 -8.87 8.50 -20.04
N GLN A 232 -9.96 7.76 -19.77
CA GLN A 232 -10.91 8.07 -18.71
C GLN A 232 -10.30 7.88 -17.32
N GLU A 233 -9.56 6.80 -17.13
CA GLU A 233 -8.86 6.49 -15.87
C GLU A 233 -7.74 7.50 -15.61
N ILE A 234 -6.97 7.88 -16.63
CA ILE A 234 -5.92 8.90 -16.52
C ILE A 234 -6.54 10.21 -16.02
N VAL A 235 -7.60 10.68 -16.69
CA VAL A 235 -8.25 11.94 -16.31
C VAL A 235 -8.86 11.84 -14.92
N ALA A 236 -9.47 10.71 -14.56
CA ALA A 236 -10.03 10.51 -13.23
C ALA A 236 -8.93 10.61 -12.17
N LEU A 237 -7.84 9.87 -12.31
CA LEU A 237 -6.72 9.85 -11.37
C LEU A 237 -6.04 11.22 -11.22
N SER A 238 -5.95 12.02 -12.30
CA SER A 238 -5.48 13.41 -12.24
C SER A 238 -6.33 14.29 -11.32
N GLY A 239 -7.60 13.93 -11.09
CA GLY A 239 -8.47 14.62 -10.12
C GLY A 239 -7.94 14.60 -8.68
N ALA A 240 -7.00 13.71 -8.33
CA ALA A 240 -6.33 13.76 -7.03
C ALA A 240 -5.50 15.03 -6.82
N HIS A 241 -5.13 15.76 -7.89
CA HIS A 241 -4.55 17.10 -7.78
C HIS A 241 -5.53 18.14 -7.21
N ALA A 242 -6.81 17.79 -6.95
CA ALA A 242 -7.65 18.59 -6.07
C ALA A 242 -7.04 18.82 -4.67
N LEU A 243 -6.14 17.92 -4.27
CA LEU A 243 -5.51 17.87 -2.96
C LEU A 243 -4.08 18.43 -2.96
N GLY A 244 -3.73 19.13 -1.89
CA GLY A 244 -2.39 19.57 -1.59
C GLY A 244 -1.85 20.64 -2.56
N ARG A 245 -0.52 20.63 -2.71
CA ARG A 245 0.24 21.65 -3.43
C ARG A 245 1.58 21.12 -3.90
N CYS A 246 2.17 21.80 -4.87
CA CYS A 246 3.57 21.64 -5.25
C CYS A 246 4.51 22.45 -4.36
N HIS A 247 5.73 21.95 -4.20
CA HIS A 247 6.83 22.60 -3.47
C HIS A 247 8.09 22.68 -4.31
N THR A 248 8.77 23.81 -4.24
CA THR A 248 9.96 24.13 -5.05
C THR A 248 11.15 23.24 -4.69
N ASP A 249 11.30 22.90 -3.41
CA ASP A 249 12.34 22.02 -2.88
C ASP A 249 12.10 20.53 -3.16
N ARG A 250 10.88 20.14 -3.56
CA ARG A 250 10.51 18.75 -3.88
C ARG A 250 10.50 18.49 -5.38
N SER A 251 9.71 19.30 -6.09
CA SER A 251 9.38 19.11 -7.51
C SER A 251 9.84 20.25 -8.42
N GLY A 252 10.31 21.36 -7.84
CA GLY A 252 10.60 22.60 -8.55
C GLY A 252 9.37 23.47 -8.83
N PHE A 253 8.16 22.90 -8.82
CA PHE A 253 6.89 23.61 -8.99
C PHE A 253 6.39 24.22 -7.67
N GLU A 254 5.47 25.19 -7.72
CA GLU A 254 4.96 25.87 -6.53
C GLU A 254 3.48 26.18 -6.62
N GLY A 255 2.75 25.90 -5.53
CA GLY A 255 1.39 26.36 -5.29
C GLY A 255 0.33 25.24 -5.29
N PRO A 256 -0.87 25.52 -4.76
CA PRO A 256 -2.00 24.59 -4.79
C PRO A 256 -2.75 24.64 -6.12
N TRP A 257 -3.46 23.57 -6.44
CA TRP A 257 -4.36 23.51 -7.60
C TRP A 257 -5.76 24.06 -7.30
N THR A 258 -6.19 24.01 -6.04
CA THR A 258 -7.53 24.41 -5.59
C THR A 258 -7.45 25.33 -4.38
N PHE A 259 -8.56 25.99 -4.05
CA PHE A 259 -8.68 26.80 -2.84
C PHE A 259 -8.95 25.97 -1.57
N SER A 260 -9.14 24.65 -1.71
CA SER A 260 -9.46 23.73 -0.61
C SER A 260 -8.60 22.47 -0.71
N PRO A 261 -7.28 22.59 -0.50
CA PRO A 261 -6.31 21.51 -0.76
C PRO A 261 -6.46 20.30 0.19
N THR A 262 -7.34 20.37 1.18
CA THR A 262 -7.62 19.28 2.13
C THR A 262 -9.04 18.74 2.01
N THR A 263 -9.76 19.05 0.92
CA THR A 263 -11.09 18.52 0.62
C THR A 263 -11.11 17.95 -0.78
N PHE A 264 -11.49 16.68 -0.91
CA PHE A 264 -11.54 15.99 -2.19
C PHE A 264 -12.85 16.32 -2.91
N THR A 265 -12.78 17.23 -3.88
CA THR A 265 -13.94 17.65 -4.70
C THR A 265 -13.61 17.60 -6.18
N HIS A 266 -14.61 17.82 -7.04
CA HIS A 266 -14.37 18.01 -8.47
C HIS A 266 -13.86 19.42 -8.86
N ASP A 267 -13.53 20.28 -7.88
CA ASP A 267 -13.15 21.68 -8.14
C ASP A 267 -11.89 21.79 -8.99
N TYR A 268 -10.97 20.82 -8.91
CA TYR A 268 -9.82 20.74 -9.83
C TYR A 268 -10.26 20.82 -11.30
N PHE A 269 -11.29 20.07 -11.68
CA PHE A 269 -11.81 20.10 -13.05
C PHE A 269 -12.59 21.39 -13.33
N LYS A 270 -13.41 21.88 -12.39
CA LYS A 270 -14.13 23.14 -12.57
C LYS A 270 -13.17 24.30 -12.84
N LEU A 271 -12.16 24.45 -11.97
CA LEU A 271 -11.16 25.52 -12.06
C LEU A 271 -10.36 25.43 -13.36
N LEU A 272 -10.06 24.22 -13.86
CA LEU A 272 -9.42 24.05 -15.18
C LEU A 272 -10.23 24.71 -16.32
N PHE A 273 -11.56 24.70 -16.27
CA PHE A 273 -12.42 25.32 -17.31
C PHE A 273 -12.82 26.77 -17.00
N ASP A 274 -13.06 27.09 -15.73
CA ASP A 274 -13.65 28.36 -15.31
C ASP A 274 -12.59 29.47 -15.17
N GLU A 275 -11.36 29.11 -14.80
CA GLU A 275 -10.27 30.07 -14.67
C GLU A 275 -9.55 30.36 -15.98
N LYS A 276 -9.05 31.58 -16.10
CA LYS A 276 -8.18 31.96 -17.21
C LYS A 276 -6.73 31.71 -16.82
N TRP A 277 -6.11 30.70 -17.42
CA TRP A 277 -4.74 30.33 -17.16
C TRP A 277 -3.72 31.13 -18.00
N VAL A 278 -2.63 31.55 -17.35
CA VAL A 278 -1.48 32.19 -18.01
C VAL A 278 -0.18 31.53 -17.57
N TRP A 279 0.80 31.46 -18.47
CA TRP A 279 2.14 30.98 -18.11
C TRP A 279 2.77 31.91 -17.08
N ARG A 280 3.18 31.36 -15.93
CA ARG A 280 3.84 32.11 -14.85
C ARG A 280 5.24 32.52 -15.32
N LYS A 281 5.59 33.79 -15.11
CA LYS A 281 6.95 34.31 -15.34
C LYS A 281 7.75 34.24 -14.04
N TRP A 282 8.64 33.27 -13.92
CA TRP A 282 9.41 33.00 -12.71
C TRP A 282 10.64 32.12 -13.02
N SER A 283 11.44 31.78 -12.02
CA SER A 283 12.70 31.02 -12.16
C SER A 283 12.55 29.50 -12.10
N GLY A 284 11.36 28.98 -11.76
CA GLY A 284 11.09 27.56 -11.73
C GLY A 284 10.65 26.98 -13.09
N PRO A 285 10.24 25.70 -13.12
CA PRO A 285 9.72 25.06 -14.32
C PRO A 285 8.50 25.78 -14.91
N LYS A 286 8.17 25.50 -16.17
CA LYS A 286 6.96 26.06 -16.80
C LYS A 286 5.73 25.61 -16.04
N GLN A 287 5.03 26.54 -15.40
CA GLN A 287 3.74 26.31 -14.74
C GLN A 287 2.74 27.38 -15.13
N LEU A 288 1.46 27.05 -15.07
CA LEU A 288 0.40 28.04 -15.24
C LEU A 288 0.01 28.62 -13.89
N ALA A 289 -0.51 29.84 -13.91
CA ALA A 289 -1.17 30.48 -12.79
C ALA A 289 -2.53 31.03 -13.24
N ASP A 290 -3.50 31.07 -12.33
CA ASP A 290 -4.78 31.73 -12.61
C ASP A 290 -4.54 33.24 -12.81
N LYS A 291 -5.15 33.83 -13.83
CA LYS A 291 -4.91 35.24 -14.18
C LYS A 291 -5.46 36.19 -13.11
N LYS A 292 -6.49 35.79 -12.37
CA LYS A 292 -7.26 36.67 -11.50
C LYS A 292 -6.52 36.97 -10.20
N THR A 293 -6.00 35.95 -9.54
CA THR A 293 -5.36 36.03 -8.23
C THR A 293 -3.87 35.68 -8.29
N GLY A 294 -3.49 34.78 -9.21
CA GLY A 294 -2.13 34.25 -9.29
C GLY A 294 -1.78 33.32 -8.13
N THR A 295 -2.78 32.81 -7.40
CA THR A 295 -2.61 31.97 -6.21
C THR A 295 -2.73 30.48 -6.52
N LEU A 296 -3.50 30.12 -7.55
CA LEU A 296 -3.63 28.75 -8.02
C LEU A 296 -2.60 28.46 -9.11
N MET A 297 -2.25 27.20 -9.23
CA MET A 297 -1.35 26.71 -10.27
C MET A 297 -1.93 25.51 -10.99
N MET A 298 -1.47 25.29 -12.22
CA MET A 298 -1.66 24.03 -12.96
C MET A 298 -0.32 23.64 -13.57
N LEU A 299 -0.02 22.34 -13.53
CA LEU A 299 1.10 21.78 -14.28
C LEU A 299 0.80 21.81 -15.78
N PRO A 300 1.83 21.79 -16.65
CA PRO A 300 1.63 21.58 -18.08
C PRO A 300 0.79 20.34 -18.39
N THR A 301 0.99 19.25 -17.64
CA THR A 301 0.23 18.00 -17.77
C THR A 301 -1.24 18.14 -17.38
N ASP A 302 -1.56 18.92 -16.34
CA ASP A 302 -2.95 19.24 -15.98
C ASP A 302 -3.65 20.00 -17.10
N TYR A 303 -2.95 20.97 -17.70
CA TYR A 303 -3.52 21.81 -18.76
C TYR A 303 -3.77 21.02 -20.06
N VAL A 304 -3.03 19.93 -20.30
CA VAL A 304 -3.30 19.03 -21.44
C VAL A 304 -4.69 18.39 -21.34
N LEU A 305 -5.24 18.21 -20.13
CA LEU A 305 -6.57 17.61 -19.93
C LEU A 305 -7.71 18.38 -20.62
N ILE A 306 -7.54 19.68 -20.86
CA ILE A 306 -8.54 20.51 -21.56
C ILE A 306 -8.14 20.84 -23.01
N GLN A 307 -6.97 20.40 -23.46
CA GLN A 307 -6.44 20.59 -24.80
C GLN A 307 -6.62 19.35 -25.68
N ASP A 308 -6.33 18.16 -25.14
CA ASP A 308 -6.53 16.90 -25.85
C ASP A 308 -8.03 16.59 -25.99
N LYS A 309 -8.47 16.23 -27.20
CA LYS A 309 -9.91 16.03 -27.49
C LYS A 309 -10.53 14.89 -26.67
N SER A 310 -9.76 13.82 -26.45
CA SER A 310 -10.24 12.65 -25.69
C SER A 310 -10.31 12.99 -24.20
N PHE A 311 -9.24 13.55 -23.65
CA PHE A 311 -9.21 13.92 -22.23
C PHE A 311 -10.25 14.98 -21.89
N LYS A 312 -10.40 16.00 -22.74
CA LYS A 312 -11.33 17.10 -22.51
C LYS A 312 -12.77 16.63 -22.32
N LYS A 313 -13.18 15.57 -23.01
CA LYS A 313 -14.51 14.96 -22.85
C LYS A 313 -14.73 14.50 -21.39
N TYR A 314 -13.78 13.76 -20.84
CA TYR A 314 -13.88 13.25 -19.47
C TYR A 314 -13.70 14.36 -18.43
N ALA A 315 -12.72 15.25 -18.64
CA ALA A 315 -12.47 16.38 -17.74
C ALA A 315 -13.71 17.28 -17.64
N LYS A 316 -14.38 17.54 -18.77
CA LYS A 316 -15.62 18.32 -18.78
C LYS A 316 -16.77 17.58 -18.08
N ALA A 317 -16.91 16.27 -18.30
CA ALA A 317 -17.94 15.48 -17.62
C ALA A 317 -17.77 15.50 -16.09
N TYR A 318 -16.53 15.44 -15.60
CA TYR A 318 -16.23 15.52 -14.16
C TYR A 318 -16.43 16.93 -13.60
N ALA A 319 -16.07 17.98 -14.34
CA ALA A 319 -16.37 19.36 -13.96
C ALA A 319 -17.89 19.62 -13.78
N ASP A 320 -18.72 18.93 -14.58
CA ASP A 320 -20.18 19.08 -14.56
C ASP A 320 -20.88 18.15 -13.56
N ASN A 321 -20.23 17.05 -13.14
CA ASN A 321 -20.85 16.03 -12.29
C ASN A 321 -19.84 15.40 -11.30
N GLN A 322 -19.94 15.78 -10.03
CA GLN A 322 -19.07 15.26 -8.96
C GLN A 322 -19.29 13.77 -8.70
N ASP A 323 -20.53 13.28 -8.71
CA ASP A 323 -20.83 11.87 -8.44
C ASP A 323 -20.21 10.95 -9.50
N LEU A 324 -20.24 11.40 -10.76
CA LEU A 324 -19.59 10.69 -11.86
C LEU A 324 -18.07 10.65 -11.63
N PHE A 325 -17.45 11.80 -11.30
CA PHE A 325 -16.03 11.85 -10.96
C PHE A 325 -15.68 10.90 -9.81
N PHE A 326 -16.45 10.94 -8.73
CA PHE A 326 -16.22 10.14 -7.54
C PHE A 326 -16.30 8.63 -7.82
N LYS A 327 -17.32 8.20 -8.57
CA LYS A 327 -17.47 6.82 -9.01
C LYS A 327 -16.26 6.34 -9.82
N ASP A 328 -15.86 7.14 -10.79
CA ASP A 328 -14.82 6.80 -11.75
C ASP A 328 -13.42 6.85 -11.12
N PHE A 329 -13.16 7.84 -10.26
CA PHE A 329 -11.96 7.92 -9.45
C PHE A 329 -11.83 6.74 -8.51
N SER A 330 -12.92 6.37 -7.82
CA SER A 330 -12.92 5.22 -6.91
C SER A 330 -12.49 3.93 -7.60
N ALA A 331 -13.07 3.65 -8.78
CA ALA A 331 -12.72 2.48 -9.57
C ALA A 331 -11.26 2.52 -10.06
N ALA A 332 -10.81 3.66 -10.60
CA ALA A 332 -9.46 3.81 -11.13
C ALA A 332 -8.38 3.73 -10.03
N PHE A 333 -8.63 4.36 -8.88
CA PHE A 333 -7.72 4.35 -7.74
C PHE A 333 -7.64 2.97 -7.10
N ALA A 334 -8.78 2.30 -6.88
CA ALA A 334 -8.78 0.91 -6.40
C ALA A 334 -7.97 -0.01 -7.33
N ARG A 335 -8.18 0.09 -8.64
CA ARG A 335 -7.42 -0.67 -9.64
C ARG A 335 -5.92 -0.38 -9.56
N LEU A 336 -5.52 0.89 -9.52
CA LEU A 336 -4.12 1.30 -9.37
C LEU A 336 -3.46 0.60 -8.17
N LEU A 337 -4.10 0.65 -7.01
CA LEU A 337 -3.52 0.12 -5.78
C LEU A 337 -3.29 -1.40 -5.87
N GLU A 338 -4.00 -2.11 -6.74
CA GLU A 338 -3.90 -3.57 -6.89
C GLU A 338 -3.00 -4.03 -8.05
N LEU A 339 -2.52 -3.11 -8.89
CA LEU A 339 -1.62 -3.46 -10.00
C LEU A 339 -0.34 -4.14 -9.47
N GLY A 340 -0.03 -5.31 -10.04
CA GLY A 340 1.14 -6.10 -9.64
C GLY A 340 0.97 -6.95 -8.38
N VAL A 341 -0.20 -6.94 -7.74
CA VAL A 341 -0.49 -7.81 -6.59
C VAL A 341 -1.13 -9.13 -7.08
N PRO A 342 -0.50 -10.30 -6.87
CA PRO A 342 -1.10 -11.58 -7.21
C PRO A 342 -2.42 -11.79 -6.48
N THR A 343 -3.47 -12.21 -7.20
CA THR A 343 -4.81 -12.40 -6.63
C THR A 343 -4.84 -13.39 -5.46
N ALA A 344 -3.99 -14.41 -5.47
CA ALA A 344 -3.85 -15.38 -4.40
C ALA A 344 -3.29 -14.80 -3.08
N GLN A 345 -2.73 -13.59 -3.11
CA GLN A 345 -2.23 -12.91 -1.90
C GLN A 345 -3.33 -12.18 -1.13
N PHE A 346 -4.44 -11.82 -1.79
CA PHE A 346 -5.50 -11.07 -1.11
C PHE A 346 -6.15 -11.91 -0.01
N VAL A 347 -6.29 -11.31 1.17
CA VAL A 347 -6.90 -11.96 2.36
C VAL A 347 -8.40 -12.15 2.17
N SER A 348 -9.03 -11.39 1.27
CA SER A 348 -10.44 -11.49 0.93
C SER A 348 -10.62 -11.51 -0.59
N SER A 349 -11.58 -12.30 -1.07
CA SER A 349 -11.97 -12.30 -2.49
C SER A 349 -12.62 -10.96 -2.87
N GLU A 350 -13.48 -10.46 -1.98
CA GLU A 350 -14.21 -9.21 -2.16
C GLU A 350 -13.48 -8.03 -1.52
N PRO A 351 -13.38 -6.88 -2.22
CA PRO A 351 -12.90 -5.64 -1.64
C PRO A 351 -13.73 -5.19 -0.43
N TRP A 352 -13.06 -4.53 0.51
CA TRP A 352 -13.70 -3.94 1.68
C TRP A 352 -13.85 -2.44 1.51
N GLU A 353 -15.02 -1.94 1.86
CA GLU A 353 -15.21 -0.52 2.16
C GLU A 353 -15.09 -0.33 3.68
N LEU A 354 -14.15 0.52 4.09
CA LEU A 354 -13.94 0.88 5.49
C LEU A 354 -14.75 2.13 5.83
N LYS A 355 -15.22 2.18 7.08
CA LYS A 355 -16.05 3.30 7.57
C LYS A 355 -15.18 4.48 7.92
N THR A 356 -15.65 5.70 7.64
CA THR A 356 -14.97 6.91 8.11
C THR A 356 -15.10 7.06 9.62
N LEU A 357 -14.32 7.95 10.23
CA LEU A 357 -14.51 8.25 11.66
C LEU A 357 -15.92 8.79 11.94
N ASP A 358 -16.46 9.61 11.04
CA ASP A 358 -17.80 10.19 11.19
C ASP A 358 -18.95 9.19 10.99
N GLU A 359 -18.78 8.20 10.10
CA GLU A 359 -19.75 7.11 9.94
C GLU A 359 -19.79 6.15 11.13
N GLN A 360 -18.72 6.10 11.94
CA GLN A 360 -18.64 5.25 13.14
C GLN A 360 -19.29 5.91 14.37
N LYS A 361 -19.51 7.23 14.34
CA LYS A 361 -20.20 7.99 15.40
C LYS A 361 -21.73 7.92 15.28
N LYS A 362 -22.24 7.54 14.11
CA LYS A 362 -23.66 7.36 13.79
C LYS A 362 -24.08 5.91 14.03
#